data_AF-A0A821RCJ0-F1
#
_entry.id   AF-A0A821RCJ0-F1
#
_cell.length_a   1.000
_cell.length_b   1.000
_cell.length_c   1.000
_cell.angle_alpha   90.00
_cell.angle_beta   90.00
_cell.angle_gamma   90.00
#
_symmetry.space_group_name_H-M   'P 1'
#
loop_
_entity.id
_entity.type
_entity.pdbx_description
1 polymer ?
#
loop_
_entity_poly.entity_id
_entity_poly.type
_entity_poly.pdbx_seq_one_letter_code
_entity_poly.pdbx_strand_id
1 'polypeptide(L)'
;MSDSSLKIGYRSVLRTITVFTVIFFMEFYIVWNYIAELVETDLLLIFLIISRRFGNFTTGISRCIIFEWNCFCVKKLRISFDQLVNKSNATILEPNQIVLLDVVTKYTKLLKNINSVGVPLKITILRDCFFTFFCVIYASFGIVYAPENAINKVIIVIVAVYMSTLFLPCVFMELAKIEVDKIRLIYVEISAHSSDEEIRRKAQDALMLLEIVPFEFTVWRFISVNVSLPFQFFALLTTYVIVTMQFMHVFG
;
A
#
# COMPACT_ATOMS: atom_id res chain seq x y z
N MET A 1 -3.63 20.88 -18.29
CA MET A 1 -3.96 19.89 -17.24
C MET A 1 -5.47 19.99 -17.02
N SER A 2 -6.28 19.01 -17.44
CA SER A 2 -7.75 19.19 -17.38
C SER A 2 -8.27 19.08 -15.95
N ASP A 3 -9.11 20.04 -15.58
CA ASP A 3 -9.70 20.22 -14.25
C ASP A 3 -10.53 18.99 -13.79
N SER A 4 -11.05 18.21 -14.74
CA SER A 4 -11.80 16.97 -14.47
C SER A 4 -10.93 15.85 -13.90
N SER A 5 -9.69 15.70 -14.37
CA SER A 5 -8.78 14.64 -13.90
C SER A 5 -8.33 14.88 -12.45
N LEU A 6 -8.15 16.15 -12.07
CA LEU A 6 -7.77 16.51 -10.70
C LEU A 6 -8.90 16.22 -9.71
N LYS A 7 -10.14 16.52 -10.11
CA LYS A 7 -11.35 16.25 -9.30
C LYS A 7 -11.54 14.77 -8.99
N ILE A 8 -11.20 13.87 -9.92
CA ILE A 8 -11.28 12.42 -9.71
C ILE A 8 -10.24 11.96 -8.68
N GLY A 9 -9.00 12.43 -8.80
CA GLY A 9 -7.94 12.10 -7.83
C GLY A 9 -8.30 12.58 -6.42
N TYR A 10 -8.79 13.83 -6.31
CA TYR A 10 -9.24 14.39 -5.03
C TYR A 10 -10.38 13.57 -4.41
N ARG A 11 -11.36 13.14 -5.21
CA ARG A 11 -12.47 12.31 -4.73
C ARG A 11 -12.01 10.94 -4.23
N SER A 12 -10.99 10.35 -4.84
CA SER A 12 -10.40 9.08 -4.39
C SER A 12 -9.74 9.26 -3.02
N VAL A 13 -8.83 10.24 -2.91
CA VAL A 13 -8.12 10.55 -1.66
C VAL A 13 -9.11 10.90 -0.54
N LEU A 14 -10.17 11.65 -0.86
CA LEU A 14 -11.22 11.96 0.11
C LEU A 14 -11.92 10.71 0.64
N ARG A 15 -12.21 9.72 -0.21
CA ARG A 15 -12.81 8.44 0.24
C ARG A 15 -11.87 7.69 1.16
N THR A 16 -10.57 7.64 0.85
CA THR A 16 -9.58 7.04 1.73
C THR A 16 -9.57 7.75 3.08
N ILE A 17 -9.52 9.10 3.10
CA ILE A 17 -9.60 9.88 4.34
C ILE A 17 -10.87 9.56 5.13
N THR A 18 -12.03 9.44 4.47
CA THR A 18 -13.29 9.08 5.13
C THR A 18 -13.22 7.70 5.77
N VAL A 19 -12.75 6.69 5.03
CA VAL A 19 -12.60 5.32 5.55
C VAL A 19 -11.66 5.29 6.75
N PHE A 20 -10.50 5.96 6.66
CA PHE A 20 -9.56 6.06 7.78
C PHE A 20 -10.15 6.80 8.97
N THR A 21 -10.90 7.87 8.75
CA THR A 21 -11.60 8.59 9.82
C THR A 21 -12.58 7.69 10.55
N VAL A 22 -13.38 6.89 9.82
CA VAL A 22 -14.30 5.92 10.41
C VAL A 22 -13.54 4.86 11.21
N ILE A 23 -12.48 4.31 10.64
CA ILE A 23 -11.62 3.32 11.32
C ILE A 23 -11.04 3.91 12.62
N PHE A 24 -10.56 5.15 12.59
CA PHE A 24 -10.03 5.83 13.77
C PHE A 24 -11.06 6.03 14.87
N PHE A 25 -12.27 6.47 14.52
CA PHE A 25 -13.33 6.61 15.51
C PHE A 25 -13.76 5.26 16.08
N MET A 26 -13.78 4.20 15.28
CA MET A 26 -14.01 2.84 15.79
C MET A 26 -12.90 2.37 16.73
N GLU A 27 -11.63 2.54 16.36
CA GLU A 27 -10.51 2.21 17.26
C GLU A 27 -10.56 3.01 18.55
N PHE A 28 -10.79 4.32 18.44
CA PHE A 28 -10.88 5.21 19.58
C PHE A 28 -12.03 4.81 20.51
N TYR A 29 -13.20 4.48 19.96
CA TYR A 29 -14.35 4.02 20.74
C TYR A 29 -14.07 2.71 21.48
N ILE A 30 -13.47 1.71 20.81
CA ILE A 30 -13.11 0.43 21.41
C ILE A 30 -12.10 0.62 22.55
N VAL A 31 -11.05 1.41 22.29
CA VAL A 31 -10.00 1.68 23.28
C VAL A 31 -10.55 2.52 24.45
N TRP A 32 -11.43 3.48 24.17
CA TRP A 32 -12.02 4.35 25.19
C TRP A 32 -12.90 3.56 26.16
N ASN A 33 -13.77 2.68 25.66
CA ASN A 33 -14.58 1.81 26.51
C ASN A 33 -13.71 0.95 27.43
N TYR A 34 -12.56 0.48 26.92
CA TYR A 34 -11.62 -0.31 27.70
C TYR A 34 -10.86 0.51 28.75
N ILE A 35 -10.35 1.69 28.40
CA ILE A 35 -9.68 2.59 29.35
C ILE A 35 -10.67 3.04 30.44
N ALA A 36 -11.93 3.28 30.08
CA ALA A 36 -12.97 3.68 31.00
C ALA A 36 -13.37 2.57 31.98
N GLU A 37 -13.10 1.29 31.69
CA GLU A 37 -13.26 0.17 32.63
C GLU A 37 -12.05 0.02 33.55
N LEU A 38 -10.86 0.46 33.14
CA LEU A 38 -9.61 0.35 33.90
C LEU A 38 -9.45 1.47 34.96
N VAL A 39 -10.56 1.90 35.56
CA VAL A 39 -10.68 3.05 36.48
C VAL A 39 -9.74 2.92 37.67
N GLU A 40 -8.58 3.54 37.52
CA GLU A 40 -7.60 3.99 38.55
C GLU A 40 -6.30 4.50 37.87
N THR A 41 -6.19 4.46 36.54
CA THR A 41 -4.99 4.87 35.82
C THR A 41 -4.73 6.38 35.82
N ASP A 42 -3.46 6.73 36.05
CA ASP A 42 -2.87 8.06 35.92
C ASP A 42 -3.27 8.77 34.61
N LEU A 43 -3.76 10.01 34.74
CA LEU A 43 -4.22 10.85 33.62
C LEU A 43 -3.09 11.10 32.60
N LEU A 44 -1.83 11.11 33.05
CA LEU A 44 -0.66 11.20 32.19
C LEU A 44 -0.53 9.97 31.28
N LEU A 45 -0.77 8.77 31.81
CA LEU A 45 -0.68 7.52 31.05
C LEU A 45 -1.75 7.48 29.96
N ILE A 46 -2.98 7.90 30.28
CA ILE A 46 -4.08 8.00 29.31
C ILE A 46 -3.70 8.97 28.18
N PHE A 47 -3.18 10.15 28.52
CA PHE A 47 -2.75 11.14 27.52
C PHE A 47 -1.64 10.60 26.60
N LEU A 48 -0.66 9.87 27.15
CA LEU A 48 0.42 9.25 26.37
C LEU A 48 -0.11 8.16 25.42
N ILE A 49 -1.06 7.33 25.86
CA ILE A 49 -1.70 6.30 25.03
C ILE A 49 -2.44 6.95 23.86
N ILE A 50 -3.27 7.96 24.13
CA ILE A 50 -4.03 8.69 23.10
C ILE A 50 -3.09 9.36 22.11
N SER A 51 -2.07 10.06 22.59
CA SER A 51 -1.09 10.76 21.74
C SER A 51 -0.33 9.79 20.83
N ARG A 52 0.11 8.64 21.37
CA ARG A 52 0.78 7.60 20.58
C ARG A 52 -0.14 7.01 19.52
N ARG A 53 -1.42 6.77 19.86
CA ARG A 53 -2.43 6.26 18.92
C ARG A 53 -2.70 7.25 17.80
N PHE A 54 -2.87 8.52 18.12
CA PHE A 54 -3.06 9.58 17.14
C PHE A 54 -1.84 9.71 16.20
N GLY A 55 -0.62 9.61 16.74
CA GLY A 55 0.61 9.57 15.94
C GLY A 55 0.65 8.39 14.95
N ASN A 56 0.24 7.20 15.40
CA ASN A 56 0.16 6.02 14.52
C ASN A 56 -0.90 6.18 13.43
N PHE A 57 -2.06 6.72 13.78
CA PHE A 57 -3.15 6.97 12.85
C PHE A 57 -2.77 7.96 11.75
N THR A 58 -2.27 9.13 12.14
CA THR A 58 -1.82 10.18 11.21
C THR A 58 -0.73 9.66 10.27
N THR A 59 0.22 8.89 10.82
CA THR A 59 1.25 8.27 9.99
C THR A 59 0.64 7.23 9.03
N GLY A 60 -0.26 6.37 9.51
CA GLY A 60 -1.00 5.41 8.67
C GLY A 60 -1.71 6.05 7.48
N ILE A 61 -2.48 7.12 7.73
CA ILE A 61 -3.14 7.89 6.67
C ILE A 61 -2.12 8.45 5.68
N SER A 62 -1.07 9.10 6.18
CA SER A 62 -0.08 9.75 5.31
C SER A 62 0.53 8.76 4.31
N ARG A 63 0.80 7.53 4.75
CA ARG A 63 1.29 6.45 3.89
C ARG A 63 0.27 6.07 2.84
N CYS A 64 -0.97 5.83 3.26
CA CYS A 64 -2.02 5.42 2.33
C CYS A 64 -2.29 6.49 1.28
N ILE A 65 -2.31 7.77 1.65
CA ILE A 65 -2.42 8.89 0.72
C ILE A 65 -1.24 8.90 -0.28
N ILE A 66 -0.01 8.71 0.20
CA ILE A 66 1.17 8.68 -0.67
C ILE A 66 1.05 7.53 -1.69
N PHE A 67 0.74 6.31 -1.25
CA PHE A 67 0.66 5.15 -2.14
C PHE A 67 -0.54 5.25 -3.09
N GLU A 68 -1.70 5.70 -2.60
CA GLU A 68 -2.89 5.95 -3.43
C GLU A 68 -2.61 7.00 -4.50
N TRP A 69 -1.98 8.12 -4.12
CA TRP A 69 -1.63 9.19 -5.05
C TRP A 69 -0.71 8.68 -6.16
N ASN A 70 0.27 7.85 -5.81
CA ASN A 70 1.17 7.25 -6.79
C ASN A 70 0.43 6.27 -7.72
N CYS A 71 -0.44 5.41 -7.17
CA CYS A 71 -1.31 4.55 -7.97
C CYS A 71 -2.18 5.37 -8.94
N PHE A 72 -2.73 6.49 -8.47
CA PHE A 72 -3.52 7.40 -9.29
C PHE A 72 -2.68 8.04 -10.41
N CYS A 73 -1.46 8.49 -10.11
CA CYS A 73 -0.54 9.06 -11.10
C CYS A 73 -0.20 8.06 -12.21
N VAL A 74 0.09 6.80 -11.86
CA VAL A 74 0.37 5.73 -12.84
C VAL A 74 -0.87 5.46 -13.69
N LYS A 75 -2.05 5.30 -13.08
CA LYS A 75 -3.31 5.10 -13.80
C LYS A 75 -3.59 6.23 -14.78
N LYS A 76 -3.34 7.48 -14.38
CA LYS A 76 -3.50 8.65 -15.25
C LYS A 76 -2.50 8.65 -16.40
N LEU A 77 -1.25 8.28 -16.14
CA LEU A 77 -0.22 8.12 -17.17
C LEU A 77 -0.66 7.09 -18.21
N ARG A 78 -1.15 5.93 -17.76
CA ARG A 78 -1.70 4.88 -18.62
C ARG A 78 -2.86 5.36 -19.49
N ILE A 79 -3.87 6.02 -18.90
CA ILE A 79 -5.03 6.54 -19.66
C ILE A 79 -4.58 7.58 -20.69
N SER A 80 -3.63 8.45 -20.33
CA SER A 80 -3.11 9.45 -21.26
C SER A 80 -2.35 8.80 -22.41
N PHE A 81 -1.58 7.75 -22.14
CA PHE A 81 -0.85 7.00 -23.16
C PHE A 81 -1.81 6.29 -24.13
N ASP A 82 -2.79 5.56 -23.59
CA ASP A 82 -3.83 4.87 -24.36
C ASP A 82 -4.61 5.84 -25.27
N GLN A 83 -5.00 7.01 -24.77
CA GLN A 83 -5.66 8.05 -25.56
C GLN A 83 -4.80 8.59 -26.70
N LEU A 84 -3.49 8.76 -26.47
CA LEU A 84 -2.56 9.25 -27.50
C LEU A 84 -2.37 8.21 -28.61
N VAL A 85 -2.25 6.93 -28.25
CA VAL A 85 -2.10 5.82 -29.19
C VAL A 85 -3.38 5.64 -30.02
N ASN A 86 -4.54 5.59 -29.37
CA ASN A 86 -5.83 5.46 -30.05
C ASN A 86 -6.12 6.64 -31.00
N LYS A 87 -5.74 7.85 -30.62
CA LYS A 87 -5.85 9.02 -31.50
C LYS A 87 -4.94 8.90 -32.72
N SER A 88 -3.71 8.40 -32.54
CA SER A 88 -2.76 8.20 -33.64
C SER A 88 -3.30 7.17 -34.65
N ASN A 89 -3.80 6.04 -34.16
CA ASN A 89 -4.39 4.96 -34.96
C ASN A 89 -5.60 5.45 -35.77
N ALA A 90 -6.46 6.29 -35.18
CA ALA A 90 -7.60 6.88 -35.88
C ALA A 90 -7.22 7.85 -37.01
N THR A 91 -6.00 8.41 -36.98
CA THR A 91 -5.48 9.34 -37.98
C THR A 91 -4.56 8.70 -39.02
N ILE A 92 -4.33 7.37 -39.00
CA ILE A 92 -3.34 6.64 -39.83
C ILE A 92 -1.88 7.07 -39.56
N LEU A 93 -1.66 8.11 -38.75
CA LEU A 93 -0.33 8.54 -38.33
C LEU A 93 0.17 7.65 -37.20
N GLU A 94 1.35 7.05 -37.36
CA GLU A 94 1.98 6.31 -36.28
C GLU A 94 2.27 7.21 -35.06
N PRO A 95 2.26 6.63 -33.84
CA PRO A 95 2.55 7.39 -32.63
C PRO A 95 3.96 7.99 -32.68
N ASN A 96 4.04 9.32 -32.56
CA ASN A 96 5.30 10.06 -32.60
C ASN A 96 6.28 9.56 -31.51
N GLN A 97 7.54 9.32 -31.88
CA GLN A 97 8.63 8.91 -30.98
C GLN A 97 8.76 9.77 -29.73
N ILE A 98 8.49 11.07 -29.85
CA ILE A 98 8.51 12.03 -28.73
C ILE A 98 7.51 11.61 -27.64
N VAL A 99 6.34 11.10 -28.03
CA VAL A 99 5.30 10.65 -27.09
C VAL A 99 5.74 9.41 -26.33
N LEU A 100 6.34 8.44 -27.02
CA LEU A 100 6.85 7.20 -26.41
C LEU A 100 7.91 7.52 -25.34
N LEU A 101 8.83 8.44 -25.65
CA LEU A 101 9.88 8.86 -24.73
C LEU A 101 9.34 9.69 -23.54
N ASP A 102 8.35 10.55 -23.77
CA ASP A 102 7.72 11.35 -22.71
C ASP A 102 7.03 10.46 -21.66
N VAL A 103 6.33 9.40 -22.10
CA VAL A 103 5.68 8.44 -21.19
C VAL A 103 6.69 7.71 -20.33
N VAL A 104 7.79 7.22 -20.93
CA VAL A 104 8.90 6.59 -20.19
C VAL A 104 9.54 7.55 -19.19
N THR A 105 9.76 8.81 -19.61
CA THR A 105 10.38 9.83 -18.75
C THR A 105 9.48 10.16 -17.56
N LYS A 106 8.17 10.25 -17.77
CA LYS A 106 7.18 10.44 -16.69
C LYS A 106 7.13 9.23 -15.76
N TYR A 107 7.13 8.01 -16.31
CA TYR A 107 7.18 6.77 -15.54
C TYR A 107 8.41 6.72 -14.61
N THR A 108 9.60 6.92 -15.17
CA THR A 108 10.86 6.89 -14.40
C THR A 108 10.90 7.98 -13.33
N LYS A 109 10.33 9.16 -13.61
CA LYS A 109 10.19 10.23 -12.61
C LYS A 109 9.24 9.84 -11.48
N LEU A 110 8.09 9.23 -11.77
CA LEU A 110 7.16 8.73 -10.75
C LEU A 110 7.84 7.67 -9.87
N LEU A 111 8.54 6.72 -10.48
CA LEU A 111 9.23 5.68 -9.73
C LEU A 111 10.37 6.23 -8.87
N LYS A 112 11.16 7.18 -9.39
CA LYS A 112 12.18 7.90 -8.60
C LYS A 112 11.53 8.63 -7.43
N ASN A 113 10.41 9.31 -7.65
CA ASN A 113 9.68 10.00 -6.59
C ASN A 113 9.27 9.02 -5.47
N ILE A 114 8.71 7.87 -5.83
CA ILE A 114 8.30 6.81 -4.89
C ILE A 114 9.48 6.26 -4.10
N ASN A 115 10.58 5.93 -4.78
CA ASN A 115 11.77 5.40 -4.14
C ASN A 115 12.51 6.45 -3.29
N SER A 116 12.35 7.73 -3.65
CA SER A 116 12.84 8.88 -2.90
C SER A 116 11.93 9.27 -1.73
N VAL A 117 10.72 8.70 -1.62
CA VAL A 117 9.90 8.91 -0.42
C VAL A 117 10.75 8.45 0.76
N GLY A 118 11.11 9.43 1.59
CA GLY A 118 12.37 9.41 2.31
C GLY A 118 12.52 8.29 3.33
N VAL A 119 13.70 8.27 3.95
CA VAL A 119 14.03 7.44 5.11
C VAL A 119 12.91 7.38 6.18
N PRO A 120 12.16 8.47 6.48
CA PRO A 120 11.07 8.43 7.46
C PRO A 120 9.95 7.44 7.14
N LEU A 121 9.55 7.32 5.87
CA LEU A 121 8.50 6.37 5.46
C LEU A 121 8.96 4.93 5.69
N LYS A 122 10.20 4.64 5.28
CA LYS A 122 10.83 3.31 5.41
C LYS A 122 10.95 2.91 6.89
N ILE A 123 11.44 3.82 7.74
CA ILE A 123 11.53 3.61 9.18
C ILE A 123 10.14 3.32 9.77
N THR A 124 9.12 4.08 9.37
CA THR A 124 7.76 3.89 9.91
C THR A 124 7.17 2.54 9.52
N ILE A 125 7.31 2.13 8.25
CA ILE A 125 6.84 0.80 7.82
C ILE A 125 7.54 -0.30 8.62
N LEU A 126 8.86 -0.24 8.77
CA LEU A 126 9.60 -1.23 9.54
C LEU A 126 9.18 -1.26 11.02
N ARG A 127 9.09 -0.08 11.65
CA ARG A 127 8.64 0.07 13.03
C ARG A 127 7.27 -0.55 13.24
N ASP A 128 6.34 -0.27 12.34
CA ASP A 128 4.97 -0.76 12.47
C ASP A 128 4.90 -2.27 12.21
N CYS A 129 5.60 -2.81 11.21
CA CYS A 129 5.71 -4.26 11.01
C CYS A 129 6.25 -4.97 12.27
N PHE A 130 7.31 -4.43 12.88
CA PHE A 130 7.89 -4.98 14.10
C PHE A 130 6.90 -4.91 15.26
N PHE A 131 6.26 -3.76 15.49
CA PHE A 131 5.28 -3.60 16.56
C PHE A 131 4.08 -4.54 16.38
N THR A 132 3.56 -4.65 15.16
CA THR A 132 2.45 -5.54 14.83
C THR A 132 2.81 -7.00 15.07
N PHE A 133 4.04 -7.41 14.77
CA PHE A 133 4.52 -8.76 15.07
C PHE A 133 4.40 -9.11 16.55
N PHE A 134 4.87 -8.25 17.46
CA PHE A 134 4.73 -8.50 18.91
C PHE A 134 3.28 -8.46 19.38
N CYS A 135 2.48 -7.52 18.88
CA CYS A 135 1.06 -7.45 19.23
C CYS A 135 0.32 -8.71 18.80
N VAL A 136 0.66 -9.25 17.64
CA VAL A 136 0.08 -10.49 17.10
C VAL A 136 0.48 -11.68 17.95
N ILE A 137 1.76 -11.81 18.32
CA ILE A 137 2.20 -12.89 19.21
C ILE A 137 1.45 -12.80 20.54
N TYR A 138 1.40 -11.61 21.16
CA TYR A 138 0.69 -11.40 22.42
C TYR A 138 -0.81 -11.74 22.30
N ALA A 139 -1.47 -11.29 21.23
CA ALA A 139 -2.86 -11.63 20.96
C ALA A 139 -3.07 -13.14 20.80
N SER A 140 -2.13 -13.83 20.12
CA SER A 140 -2.14 -15.28 19.93
C SER A 140 -2.05 -16.01 21.26
N PHE A 141 -1.16 -15.58 22.16
CA PHE A 141 -1.09 -16.09 23.53
C PHE A 141 -2.41 -15.85 24.29
N GLY A 142 -2.97 -14.65 24.21
CA GLY A 142 -4.27 -14.33 24.83
C GLY A 142 -5.40 -15.26 24.36
N ILE A 143 -5.49 -15.50 23.05
CA ILE A 143 -6.49 -16.42 22.47
C ILE A 143 -6.35 -17.83 23.05
N VAL A 144 -5.13 -18.36 23.10
CA VAL A 144 -4.90 -19.75 23.51
C VAL A 144 -5.10 -19.94 25.02
N TYR A 145 -4.64 -19.00 25.85
CA TYR A 145 -4.66 -19.15 27.31
C TYR A 145 -5.98 -18.75 27.96
N ALA A 146 -6.72 -17.76 27.40
CA ALA A 146 -7.95 -17.26 27.99
C ALA A 146 -8.96 -16.82 26.90
N PRO A 147 -9.53 -17.76 26.13
CA PRO A 147 -10.37 -17.45 24.98
C PRO A 147 -11.67 -16.71 25.33
N GLU A 148 -12.20 -16.90 26.55
CA GLU A 148 -13.43 -16.26 27.00
C GLU A 148 -13.25 -14.83 27.51
N ASN A 149 -12.00 -14.39 27.71
CA ASN A 149 -11.71 -13.07 28.24
C ASN A 149 -12.07 -11.98 27.21
N ALA A 150 -12.97 -11.06 27.59
CA ALA A 150 -13.38 -9.92 26.76
C ALA A 150 -12.18 -9.07 26.30
N ILE A 151 -11.14 -8.99 27.14
CA ILE A 151 -9.89 -8.26 26.84
C ILE A 151 -9.20 -8.84 25.61
N ASN A 152 -9.15 -10.17 25.49
CA ASN A 152 -8.50 -10.84 24.37
C ASN A 152 -9.28 -10.61 23.06
N LYS A 153 -10.62 -10.60 23.11
CA LYS A 153 -11.46 -10.27 21.96
C LYS A 153 -11.21 -8.83 21.47
N VAL A 154 -11.12 -7.88 22.39
CA VAL A 154 -10.79 -6.47 22.07
C VAL A 154 -9.41 -6.35 21.43
N ILE A 155 -8.39 -7.04 21.98
CA ILE A 155 -7.03 -7.04 21.42
C ILE A 155 -7.03 -7.58 19.98
N ILE A 156 -7.76 -8.65 19.69
CA ILE A 156 -7.86 -9.22 18.33
C ILE A 156 -8.43 -8.19 17.35
N VAL A 157 -9.52 -7.52 17.73
CA VAL A 157 -10.13 -6.50 16.87
C VAL A 157 -9.15 -5.36 16.61
N ILE A 158 -8.46 -4.87 17.65
CA ILE A 158 -7.44 -3.82 17.50
C ILE A 158 -6.30 -4.28 16.57
N VAL A 159 -5.82 -5.51 16.72
CA VAL A 159 -4.77 -6.07 15.86
C VAL A 159 -5.25 -6.18 14.41
N ALA A 160 -6.47 -6.67 14.19
CA ALA A 160 -7.05 -6.81 12.85
C ALA A 160 -7.19 -5.45 12.14
N VAL A 161 -7.66 -4.44 12.86
CA VAL A 161 -7.77 -3.08 12.33
C VAL A 161 -6.38 -2.52 12.01
N TYR A 162 -5.41 -2.66 12.92
CA TYR A 162 -4.06 -2.17 12.70
C TYR A 162 -3.40 -2.83 11.47
N MET A 163 -3.55 -4.14 11.33
CA MET A 163 -3.09 -4.92 10.18
C MET A 163 -3.71 -4.42 8.86
N SER A 164 -5.00 -4.10 8.86
CA SER A 164 -5.67 -3.55 7.66
C SER A 164 -5.03 -2.23 7.20
N THR A 165 -4.70 -1.35 8.13
CA THR A 165 -4.06 -0.06 7.82
C THR A 165 -2.60 -0.20 7.40
N LEU A 166 -1.90 -1.20 7.95
CA LEU A 166 -0.50 -1.49 7.64
C LEU A 166 -0.33 -2.04 6.21
N PHE A 167 -1.25 -2.90 5.77
CA PHE A 167 -1.14 -3.58 4.47
C PHE A 167 -1.87 -2.89 3.34
N LEU A 168 -2.71 -1.89 3.61
CA LEU A 168 -3.38 -1.13 2.54
C LEU A 168 -2.40 -0.52 1.51
N PRO A 169 -1.22 0.03 1.90
CA PRO A 169 -0.18 0.44 0.94
C PRO A 169 0.26 -0.68 -0.02
N CYS A 170 0.27 -1.95 0.42
CA CYS A 170 0.62 -3.09 -0.41
C CYS A 170 -0.40 -3.29 -1.54
N VAL A 171 -1.69 -3.10 -1.23
CA VAL A 171 -2.78 -3.18 -2.22
C VAL A 171 -2.64 -2.08 -3.27
N PHE A 172 -2.38 -0.84 -2.84
CA PHE A 172 -2.17 0.27 -3.79
C PHE A 172 -0.93 0.09 -4.66
N MET A 173 0.15 -0.49 -4.13
CA MET A 173 1.34 -0.81 -4.91
C MET A 173 1.03 -1.86 -5.98
N GLU A 174 0.28 -2.91 -5.64
CA GLU A 174 -0.13 -3.94 -6.60
C GLU A 174 -1.05 -3.36 -7.68
N LEU A 175 -2.02 -2.52 -7.30
CA LEU A 175 -2.85 -1.82 -8.27
C LEU A 175 -2.02 -0.94 -9.21
N ALA A 176 -1.00 -0.26 -8.70
CA ALA A 176 -0.09 0.52 -9.53
C ALA A 176 0.71 -0.39 -10.49
N LYS A 177 1.18 -1.54 -10.02
CA LYS A 177 1.88 -2.54 -10.85
C LYS A 177 1.02 -3.05 -12.00
N ILE A 178 -0.23 -3.40 -11.73
CA ILE A 178 -1.21 -3.80 -12.76
C ILE A 178 -1.40 -2.69 -13.82
N GLU A 179 -1.37 -1.42 -13.41
CA GLU A 179 -1.49 -0.30 -14.32
C GLU A 179 -0.23 -0.10 -15.18
N VAL A 180 0.96 -0.42 -14.65
CA VAL A 180 2.21 -0.47 -15.43
C VAL A 180 2.22 -1.63 -16.41
N ASP A 181 1.70 -2.80 -16.03
CA ASP A 181 1.58 -3.94 -16.93
C ASP A 181 0.69 -3.62 -18.13
N LYS A 182 -0.37 -2.83 -17.94
CA LYS A 182 -1.18 -2.31 -19.06
C LYS A 182 -0.39 -1.36 -19.97
N ILE A 183 0.46 -0.50 -19.40
CA ILE A 183 1.36 0.35 -20.21
C ILE A 183 2.31 -0.52 -21.04
N ARG A 184 2.87 -1.58 -20.44
CA ARG A 184 3.72 -2.55 -21.14
C ARG A 184 2.98 -3.19 -22.31
N LEU A 185 1.73 -3.61 -22.12
CA LEU A 185 0.90 -4.18 -23.19
C LEU A 185 0.73 -3.22 -24.38
N ILE A 186 0.52 -1.92 -24.12
CA ILE A 186 0.44 -0.90 -25.18
C ILE A 186 1.76 -0.82 -25.96
N TYR A 187 2.92 -0.84 -25.29
CA TYR A 187 4.20 -0.86 -25.99
C TYR A 187 4.42 -2.14 -26.80
N VAL A 188 3.97 -3.30 -26.30
CA VAL A 188 4.02 -4.57 -27.05
C VAL A 188 3.19 -4.44 -28.33
N GLU A 189 1.97 -3.91 -28.23
CA GLU A 189 1.08 -3.70 -29.38
C GLU A 189 1.70 -2.78 -30.42
N ILE A 190 2.28 -1.64 -30.01
CA ILE A 190 2.99 -0.72 -30.90
C ILE A 190 4.18 -1.43 -31.56
N SER A 191 4.97 -2.18 -30.80
CA SER A 191 6.13 -2.89 -31.36
C SER A 191 5.75 -3.97 -32.38
N ALA A 192 4.56 -4.55 -32.25
CA ALA A 192 4.08 -5.61 -33.14
C ALA A 192 3.40 -5.07 -34.41
N HIS A 193 2.74 -3.91 -34.34
CA HIS A 193 1.92 -3.37 -35.44
C HIS A 193 2.50 -2.14 -36.14
N SER A 194 3.55 -1.51 -35.60
CA SER A 194 4.21 -0.38 -36.26
C SER A 194 4.95 -0.82 -37.53
N SER A 195 4.67 -0.10 -38.62
CA SER A 195 5.37 -0.22 -39.90
C SER A 195 6.69 0.55 -39.90
N ASP A 196 6.83 1.59 -39.07
CA ASP A 196 8.08 2.32 -38.86
C ASP A 196 9.04 1.55 -37.94
N GLU A 197 10.21 1.21 -38.50
CA GLU A 197 11.31 0.52 -37.79
C GLU A 197 11.80 1.31 -36.57
N GLU A 198 11.85 2.64 -36.67
CA GLU A 198 12.39 3.48 -35.60
C GLU A 198 11.41 3.53 -34.41
N ILE A 199 10.11 3.65 -34.67
CA ILE A 199 9.06 3.59 -33.66
C ILE A 199 9.06 2.21 -32.99
N ARG A 200 9.18 1.14 -33.77
CA ARG A 200 9.28 -0.23 -33.25
C ARG A 200 10.50 -0.39 -32.34
N ARG A 201 11.68 0.07 -32.77
CA ARG A 201 12.90 0.01 -31.95
C ARG A 201 12.74 0.80 -30.64
N LYS A 202 12.17 2.00 -30.69
CA LYS A 202 11.91 2.82 -29.50
C LYS A 202 10.90 2.18 -28.54
N ALA A 203 9.87 1.52 -29.07
CA ALA A 203 8.92 0.78 -28.24
C ALA A 203 9.60 -0.42 -27.55
N GLN A 204 10.49 -1.13 -28.24
CA GLN A 204 11.29 -2.21 -27.63
C GLN A 204 12.28 -1.68 -26.58
N ASP A 205 12.96 -0.56 -26.83
CA ASP A 205 13.82 0.11 -25.85
C ASP A 205 13.02 0.46 -24.57
N ALA A 206 11.80 0.97 -24.74
CA ALA A 206 10.90 1.30 -23.63
C ALA A 206 10.44 0.05 -22.85
N LEU A 207 10.11 -1.04 -23.55
CA LEU A 207 9.77 -2.32 -22.93
C LEU A 207 10.92 -2.86 -22.07
N MET A 208 12.13 -2.86 -22.64
CA MET A 208 13.33 -3.31 -21.93
C MET A 208 13.58 -2.47 -20.67
N LEU A 209 13.37 -1.16 -20.75
CA LEU A 209 13.49 -0.30 -19.57
C LEU A 209 12.45 -0.61 -18.49
N LEU A 210 11.19 -0.85 -18.87
CA LEU A 210 10.12 -1.23 -17.94
C LEU A 210 10.41 -2.57 -17.25
N GLU A 211 11.07 -3.50 -17.94
CA GLU A 211 11.50 -4.78 -17.38
C GLU A 211 12.70 -4.64 -16.42
N ILE A 212 13.69 -3.84 -16.78
CA ILE A 212 14.88 -3.59 -15.93
C ILE A 212 14.49 -2.81 -14.66
N VAL A 213 13.51 -1.92 -14.77
CA VAL A 213 13.11 -1.02 -13.70
C VAL A 213 11.65 -1.25 -13.30
N PRO A 214 11.36 -2.34 -12.56
CA PRO A 214 10.00 -2.69 -12.17
C PRO A 214 9.44 -1.65 -11.19
N PHE A 215 8.14 -1.44 -11.26
CA PHE A 215 7.43 -0.53 -10.36
C PHE A 215 7.21 -1.19 -9.00
N GLU A 216 8.25 -1.21 -8.19
CA GLU A 216 8.25 -1.85 -6.87
C GLU A 216 8.82 -0.92 -5.81
N PHE A 217 8.21 -0.93 -4.63
CA PHE A 217 8.71 -0.23 -3.46
C PHE A 217 9.31 -1.22 -2.47
N THR A 218 10.57 -1.01 -2.12
CA THR A 218 11.29 -1.85 -1.16
C THR A 218 11.77 -1.02 0.04
N VAL A 219 11.56 -1.54 1.24
CA VAL A 219 12.12 -1.00 2.49
C VAL A 219 13.53 -1.57 2.64
N TRP A 220 14.53 -0.71 2.39
CA TRP A 220 15.96 -1.04 2.44
C TRP A 220 16.35 -2.34 1.69
N ARG A 221 15.63 -2.68 0.60
CA ARG A 221 15.80 -3.91 -0.20
C ARG A 221 15.46 -5.23 0.51
N PHE A 222 15.07 -5.20 1.78
CA PHE A 222 14.72 -6.41 2.54
C PHE A 222 13.24 -6.76 2.44
N ILE A 223 12.36 -5.75 2.48
CA ILE A 223 10.91 -5.95 2.51
C ILE A 223 10.32 -5.32 1.25
N SER A 224 9.80 -6.15 0.36
CA SER A 224 9.00 -5.68 -0.78
C SER A 224 7.57 -5.39 -0.29
N VAL A 225 7.10 -4.17 -0.53
CA VAL A 225 5.74 -3.75 -0.17
C VAL A 225 4.80 -4.14 -1.30
N ASN A 226 4.51 -5.44 -1.37
CA ASN A 226 3.60 -6.04 -2.34
C ASN A 226 2.56 -6.91 -1.63
N VAL A 227 1.62 -7.46 -2.39
CA VAL A 227 0.54 -8.30 -1.82
C VAL A 227 1.08 -9.59 -1.18
N SER A 228 2.30 -10.04 -1.48
CA SER A 228 2.91 -11.19 -0.79
C SER A 228 3.21 -10.91 0.68
N LEU A 229 3.49 -9.65 1.05
CA LEU A 229 3.83 -9.27 2.43
C LEU A 229 2.73 -9.62 3.47
N PRO A 230 1.46 -9.23 3.29
CA PRO A 230 0.40 -9.64 4.22
C PRO A 230 0.26 -11.17 4.29
N PHE A 231 0.36 -11.89 3.17
CA PHE A 231 0.27 -13.35 3.18
C PHE A 231 1.40 -14.02 3.96
N GLN A 232 2.64 -13.55 3.79
CA GLN A 232 3.77 -14.02 4.59
C GLN A 232 3.55 -13.75 6.09
N PHE A 233 2.99 -12.59 6.42
CA PHE A 233 2.67 -12.25 7.80
C PHE A 233 1.57 -13.14 8.38
N PHE A 234 0.49 -13.41 7.63
CA PHE A 234 -0.57 -14.34 8.06
C PHE A 234 -0.08 -15.78 8.20
N ALA A 235 0.79 -16.24 7.29
CA ALA A 235 1.40 -17.55 7.40
C ALA A 235 2.19 -17.67 8.70
N LEU A 236 3.02 -16.66 8.99
CA LEU A 236 3.79 -16.59 10.23
C LEU A 236 2.88 -16.59 11.47
N LEU A 237 1.83 -15.75 11.47
CA LEU A 237 0.84 -15.70 12.56
C LEU A 237 0.22 -17.08 12.81
N THR A 238 -0.18 -17.76 11.74
CA THR A 238 -0.78 -19.10 11.81
C THR A 238 0.21 -20.11 12.39
N THR A 239 1.47 -20.09 11.95
CA THR A 239 2.54 -20.94 12.52
C THR A 239 2.70 -20.70 14.02
N TYR A 240 2.75 -19.45 14.47
CA TYR A 240 2.89 -19.14 15.89
C TYR A 240 1.68 -19.59 16.72
N VAL A 241 0.45 -19.40 16.21
CA VAL A 241 -0.76 -19.90 16.89
C VAL A 241 -0.70 -21.42 17.03
N ILE A 242 -0.35 -22.16 15.97
CA ILE A 242 -0.23 -23.62 16.01
C ILE A 242 0.83 -24.05 17.02
N VAL A 243 2.02 -23.44 16.98
CA VAL A 243 3.13 -23.76 17.88
C VAL A 243 2.73 -23.49 19.34
N THR A 244 2.14 -22.33 19.64
CA THR A 244 1.66 -22.01 20.99
C THR A 244 0.58 -22.98 21.47
N MET A 245 -0.34 -23.38 20.59
CA MET A 245 -1.37 -24.37 20.90
C MET A 245 -0.75 -25.75 21.20
N GLN A 246 0.26 -26.17 20.44
CA GLN A 246 1.00 -27.41 20.70
C GLN A 246 1.75 -27.37 22.03
N PHE A 247 2.46 -26.28 22.32
CA PHE A 247 3.12 -26.10 23.63
C PHE A 247 2.11 -26.15 24.77
N MET A 248 0.93 -25.54 24.62
CA MET A 248 -0.12 -25.61 25.62
C MET A 248 -0.68 -27.02 25.83
N HIS A 249 -0.87 -27.79 24.76
CA HIS A 249 -1.33 -29.17 24.89
C HIS A 249 -0.28 -30.08 25.56
N VAL A 250 1.02 -29.78 25.39
CA VAL A 250 2.11 -30.61 25.93
C VAL A 250 2.48 -30.24 27.37
N PHE A 251 2.39 -28.95 27.73
CA PHE A 251 2.89 -28.43 29.01
C PHE A 251 1.81 -27.80 29.92
N GLY A 252 0.57 -27.65 29.44
CA GLY A 252 -0.58 -27.16 30.21
C GLY A 252 -1.47 -28.31 30.69
#